data_AF-A0A8T4I5N7-F1
#
_entry.id   AF-A0A8T4I5N7-F1
#
_cell.length_a   1.000
_cell.length_b   1.000
_cell.length_c   1.000
_cell.angle_alpha   90.00
_cell.angle_beta   90.00
_cell.angle_gamma   90.00
#
_symmetry.space_group_name_H-M   'P 1'
#
loop_
_entity.id
_entity.type
_entity.pdbx_description
1 polymer ?
#
loop_
_entity_poly.entity_id
_entity_poly.type
_entity_poly.pdbx_seq_one_letter_code
_entity_poly.pdbx_strand_id
1 'polypeptide(L)'
;EARGMLNEYKKEWARRVGVKKAPAITDTMLRAMVQTCDEQHPNGIRDRAVLLLGRGALNRRIELADLTIGNVTVETDGVALW
;
A
#
# COMPACT_ATOMS: atom_id res chain seq x y z
N GLU A 1 29.29 31.13 -16.00
CA GLU A 1 29.48 29.77 -16.57
C GLU A 1 29.42 28.66 -15.51
N ALA A 2 30.24 28.68 -14.45
CA ALA A 2 30.27 27.64 -13.41
C ALA A 2 28.91 27.31 -12.73
N ARG A 3 28.07 28.32 -12.45
CA ARG A 3 26.73 28.11 -11.87
C ARG A 3 25.78 27.36 -12.80
N GLY A 4 25.90 27.57 -14.13
CA GLY A 4 25.10 26.86 -15.12
C GLY A 4 25.44 25.37 -15.14
N MET A 5 26.75 25.06 -15.16
CA MET A 5 27.23 23.68 -15.10
C MET A 5 26.78 22.94 -13.83
N LEU A 6 26.83 23.60 -12.67
CA LEU A 6 26.36 23.02 -11.42
C LEU A 6 24.85 22.74 -11.42
N ASN A 7 24.05 23.61 -12.04
CA ASN A 7 22.61 23.41 -12.15
C ASN A 7 22.26 22.24 -13.08
N GLU A 8 22.96 22.09 -14.21
CA GLU A 8 22.76 20.95 -15.10
C GLU A 8 23.20 19.64 -14.44
N TYR A 9 24.34 19.62 -13.76
CA TYR A 9 24.78 18.46 -12.99
C TYR A 9 23.75 18.05 -11.92
N LYS A 10 23.15 19.01 -11.20
CA LYS A 10 22.08 18.73 -10.23
C LYS A 10 20.84 18.09 -10.86
N LYS A 11 20.41 18.55 -12.04
CA LYS A 11 19.27 17.95 -12.77
C LYS A 11 19.58 16.53 -13.21
N GLU A 12 20.77 16.30 -13.77
CA GLU A 12 21.21 14.97 -14.18
C GLU A 12 21.30 14.02 -13.00
N TRP A 13 21.89 14.48 -11.90
CA TRP A 13 22.00 13.72 -10.66
C TRP A 13 20.62 13.35 -10.14
N ALA A 14 19.70 14.30 -10.00
CA ALA A 14 18.33 14.05 -9.55
C ALA A 14 17.59 13.03 -10.43
N ARG A 15 17.82 13.03 -11.74
CA ARG A 15 17.26 12.02 -12.65
C ARG A 15 17.86 10.62 -12.42
N ARG A 16 19.16 10.54 -12.10
CA ARG A 16 19.87 9.27 -11.83
C ARG A 16 19.51 8.69 -10.46
N VAL A 17 19.40 9.54 -9.43
CA VAL A 17 19.14 9.11 -8.05
C VAL A 17 17.68 9.19 -7.62
N GLY A 18 16.81 9.70 -8.49
CA GLY A 18 15.37 9.80 -8.21
C GLY A 18 14.79 8.43 -7.90
N VAL A 19 14.21 8.29 -6.71
CA VAL A 19 13.52 7.06 -6.31
C VAL A 19 12.28 6.90 -7.20
N LYS A 20 12.24 5.82 -7.99
CA LYS A 20 11.03 5.43 -8.72
C LYS A 20 9.97 4.99 -7.72
N LYS A 21 8.96 5.83 -7.52
CA LYS A 21 7.79 5.47 -6.70
C LYS A 21 6.97 4.43 -7.44
N ALA A 22 6.50 3.41 -6.73
CA ALA A 22 5.52 2.49 -7.28
C ALA A 22 4.24 3.26 -7.67
N PRO A 23 3.59 2.90 -8.79
CA PRO A 23 2.31 3.46 -9.14
C PRO A 23 1.27 3.12 -8.06
N ALA A 24 0.30 4.02 -7.88
CA ALA A 24 -0.81 3.77 -6.96
C ALA A 24 -1.64 2.57 -7.43
N ILE A 25 -2.07 1.71 -6.50
CA ILE A 25 -3.01 0.64 -6.78
C ILE A 25 -4.38 1.25 -7.04
N THR A 26 -4.96 0.99 -8.21
CA THR A 26 -6.33 1.41 -8.54
C THR A 26 -7.37 0.48 -7.91
N ASP A 27 -8.62 0.92 -7.83
CA ASP A 27 -9.70 0.08 -7.31
C ASP A 27 -9.94 -1.17 -8.15
N THR A 28 -9.76 -1.06 -9.48
CA THR A 28 -9.84 -2.20 -10.40
C THR A 28 -8.75 -3.21 -10.12
N MET A 29 -7.51 -2.76 -9.89
CA MET A 29 -6.40 -3.65 -9.51
C MET A 29 -6.65 -4.31 -8.16
N LEU A 30 -7.13 -3.57 -7.16
CA LEU A 30 -7.45 -4.13 -5.85
C LEU A 30 -8.55 -5.19 -5.95
N ARG A 31 -9.63 -4.92 -6.69
CA ARG A 31 -10.69 -5.91 -6.91
C ARG A 31 -10.16 -7.19 -7.57
N ALA A 32 -9.27 -7.06 -8.54
CA ALA A 32 -8.62 -8.21 -9.17
C ALA A 32 -7.75 -8.99 -8.17
N MET A 33 -6.95 -8.32 -7.34
CA MET A 33 -6.14 -8.99 -6.29
C MET A 33 -7.00 -9.72 -5.26
N VAL A 34 -8.11 -9.12 -4.84
CA VAL A 34 -9.06 -9.73 -3.90
C VAL A 34 -9.72 -10.97 -4.52
N GLN A 35 -10.02 -10.96 -5.82
CA GLN A 35 -10.63 -12.09 -6.53
C GLN A 35 -9.71 -13.32 -6.65
N THR A 36 -8.39 -13.16 -6.51
CA THR A 36 -7.44 -14.29 -6.56
C THR A 36 -7.27 -14.98 -5.21
N CYS A 37 -7.88 -14.48 -4.13
CA CYS A 37 -7.75 -15.04 -2.79
C CYS A 37 -8.63 -16.28 -2.63
N ASP A 38 -8.04 -17.39 -2.17
CA ASP A 38 -8.76 -18.65 -1.95
C ASP A 38 -9.44 -18.69 -0.57
N GLU A 39 -10.75 -18.46 -0.56
CA GLU A 39 -11.54 -18.42 0.68
C GLU A 39 -11.79 -19.81 1.30
N GLN A 40 -11.41 -20.91 0.63
CA GLN A 40 -11.51 -22.26 1.19
C GLN A 40 -10.33 -22.59 2.13
N HIS A 41 -9.25 -21.81 2.08
CA HIS A 41 -8.05 -22.05 2.88
C HIS A 41 -7.70 -20.84 3.75
N PRO A 42 -7.17 -21.06 4.97
CA PRO A 42 -6.87 -19.96 5.90
C PRO A 42 -5.93 -18.87 5.35
N ASN A 43 -4.99 -19.25 4.48
CA ASN A 43 -4.08 -18.29 3.84
C ASN A 43 -4.82 -17.32 2.90
N GLY A 44 -5.77 -17.78 2.11
CA GLY A 44 -6.51 -16.89 1.21
C GLY A 44 -7.50 -16.00 1.96
N ILE A 45 -8.14 -16.50 3.04
CA ILE A 45 -8.95 -15.66 3.94
C ILE A 45 -8.09 -14.53 4.54
N ARG A 46 -6.88 -14.87 5.03
CA ARG A 46 -5.93 -13.90 5.58
C ARG A 46 -5.53 -12.86 4.53
N ASP A 47 -5.12 -13.30 3.34
CA ASP A 47 -4.61 -12.42 2.30
C ASP A 47 -5.71 -11.45 1.82
N ARG A 48 -6.95 -11.94 1.71
CA ARG A 48 -8.12 -11.11 1.43
C ARG A 48 -8.35 -10.05 2.50
N ALA A 49 -8.30 -10.42 3.78
CA ALA A 49 -8.47 -9.49 4.89
C ALA A 49 -7.39 -8.40 4.89
N VAL A 50 -6.12 -8.78 4.70
CA VAL A 50 -4.98 -7.84 4.65
C VAL A 50 -5.12 -6.84 3.49
N LEU A 51 -5.56 -7.28 2.31
CA LEU A 51 -5.81 -6.39 1.16
C LEU A 51 -6.91 -5.36 1.44
N LEU A 52 -8.03 -5.80 2.03
CA LEU A 52 -9.18 -4.95 2.28
C LEU A 52 -8.93 -3.97 3.43
N LEU A 53 -8.44 -4.45 4.57
CA LEU A 53 -8.14 -3.63 5.74
C LEU A 53 -7.00 -2.65 5.43
N GLY A 54 -5.91 -3.14 4.83
CA GLY A 54 -4.76 -2.31 4.46
C GLY A 54 -5.12 -1.21 3.47
N ARG A 55 -6.04 -1.47 2.52
CA ARG A 55 -6.55 -0.42 1.63
C ARG A 55 -7.41 0.58 2.39
N GLY A 56 -8.36 0.12 3.20
CA GLY A 56 -9.34 0.97 3.86
C GLY A 56 -8.71 1.95 4.84
N ALA A 57 -7.73 1.49 5.61
CA ALA A 57 -7.06 2.30 6.63
C ALA A 57 -5.68 2.85 6.19
N LEU A 58 -5.26 2.59 4.95
CA LEU A 58 -3.96 3.02 4.40
C LEU A 58 -2.76 2.62 5.25
N ASN A 59 -2.84 1.44 5.87
CA ASN A 59 -1.82 0.96 6.78
C ASN A 59 -0.48 0.70 6.10
N ARG A 60 0.59 0.85 6.89
CA ARG A 60 1.89 0.28 6.54
C ARG A 60 1.89 -1.22 6.74
N ARG A 61 2.80 -1.91 6.05
CA ARG A 61 2.99 -3.36 6.20
C ARG A 61 3.20 -3.80 7.66
N ILE A 62 3.95 -3.02 8.44
CA ILE A 62 4.23 -3.36 9.84
C ILE A 62 2.98 -3.23 10.71
N GLU A 63 2.14 -2.21 10.46
CA GLU A 63 0.89 -2.01 11.18
C GLU A 63 -0.09 -3.17 10.92
N LEU A 64 -0.14 -3.68 9.68
CA LEU A 64 -0.95 -4.87 9.36
C LEU A 64 -0.41 -6.17 9.98
N ALA A 65 0.91 -6.26 10.15
CA ALA A 65 1.54 -7.43 10.76
C ALA A 65 1.25 -7.52 12.27
N ASP A 66 1.10 -6.37 12.93
CA ASP A 66 0.81 -6.27 14.35
C ASP A 66 -0.69 -6.19 14.66
N LEU A 67 -1.55 -6.12 13.64
CA LEU A 67 -3.00 -6.01 13.79
C LEU A 67 -3.59 -7.29 14.41
N THR A 68 -4.35 -7.14 15.50
CA THR A 68 -5.09 -8.24 16.14
C THR A 68 -6.60 -8.08 15.96
N ILE A 69 -7.37 -9.14 16.21
CA ILE A 69 -8.85 -9.08 16.15
C ILE A 69 -9.40 -8.04 17.14
N GLY A 70 -8.73 -7.83 18.28
CA GLY A 70 -9.14 -6.82 19.27
C GLY A 70 -8.98 -5.37 18.80
N ASN A 71 -8.23 -5.14 17.72
CA ASN A 71 -8.05 -3.83 17.10
C ASN A 71 -9.12 -3.52 16.05
N VAL A 72 -10.02 -4.47 15.73
CA VAL A 72 -10.97 -4.34 14.62
C VAL A 72 -12.40 -4.30 15.15
N THR A 73 -13.10 -3.21 14.83
CA THR A 73 -14.55 -3.08 15.09
C THR A 73 -15.29 -2.98 13.76
N VAL A 74 -16.27 -3.86 13.56
CA VAL A 74 -17.19 -3.76 12.42
C VAL A 74 -18.38 -2.92 12.85
N GLU A 75 -18.60 -1.81 12.15
CA GLU A 75 -19.67 -0.85 12.37
C GLU A 75 -20.69 -0.92 11.23
N THR A 76 -21.82 -0.24 11.38
CA THR A 76 -22.92 -0.29 10.40
C THR A 76 -22.52 0.30 9.04
N ASP A 77 -21.61 1.27 9.03
CA ASP A 77 -21.14 1.99 7.85
C ASP A 77 -19.69 1.68 7.46
N GLY A 78 -19.00 0.80 8.19
CA GLY A 78 -17.62 0.48 7.87
C GLY A 78 -16.88 -0.38 8.88
N VAL A 79 -15.56 -0.25 8.87
CA VAL A 79 -14.66 -0.94 9.79
C VAL A 79 -13.73 0.10 10.41
N ALA A 80 -13.70 0.13 11.73
CA ALA A 80 -12.78 0.95 12.51
C ALA A 80 -11.58 0.12 12.99
N LEU A 81 -10.39 0.71 12.93
CA LEU A 81 -9.15 0.14 13.45
C LEU A 81 -8.63 0.98 14.62
N TRP A 82 -8.22 0.33 15.71
CA TRP A 82 -7.77 0.95 16.96
C TRP A 82 -6.38 0.50 17.38
#